data_AF-A0A5A7R558-F1
#
_entry.id   AF-A0A5A7R558-F1
#
_cell.length_a   1.000
_cell.length_b   1.000
_cell.length_c   1.000
_cell.angle_alpha   90.00
_cell.angle_beta   90.00
_cell.angle_gamma   90.00
#
_symmetry.space_group_name_H-M   'P 1'
#
loop_
_entity.id
_entity.type
_entity.pdbx_description
1 polymer ?
#
loop_
_entity_poly.entity_id
_entity_poly.type
_entity_poly.pdbx_seq_one_letter_code
_entity_poly.pdbx_strand_id
1 'polypeptide(L)'
;MVSGSRDIGISRVACGPGHGISIGSLGKGHEKEYVVGVRVANCSFTGTDNGVRIKTWAPSQSSLASNITFEDIFMRYARNPIVIDQQYCPHSSCMEGVSSAVQVENVMFKNIRGISQTKVAVNLLCSGTRPCKNIKLVNINLSYMNRRGQATAQCLNVFGASYGQQIPDGCL
;
A
#
# COMPACT_ATOMS: atom_id res chain seq x y z
N MET A 1 6.89 11.81 4.37
CA MET A 1 7.14 12.26 2.98
C MET A 1 7.09 13.76 2.95
N VAL A 2 7.94 14.42 2.17
CA VAL A 2 7.90 15.89 2.00
C VAL A 2 6.83 16.21 0.94
N SER A 3 5.95 17.16 1.23
CA SER A 3 4.97 17.66 0.24
C SER A 3 5.70 18.15 -1.02
N GLY A 4 5.13 17.89 -2.21
CA GLY A 4 5.74 18.25 -3.48
C GLY A 4 6.71 17.20 -4.04
N SER A 5 6.74 16.00 -3.45
CA SER A 5 7.55 14.89 -3.95
C SER A 5 7.06 14.44 -5.33
N ARG A 6 7.95 14.44 -6.33
CA ARG A 6 7.64 13.97 -7.68
C ARG A 6 8.79 13.21 -8.32
N ASP A 7 8.46 12.30 -9.24
CA ASP A 7 9.42 11.60 -10.11
C ASP A 7 10.55 10.91 -9.33
N ILE A 8 10.16 10.11 -8.34
CA ILE A 8 11.07 9.41 -7.43
C ILE A 8 11.22 7.95 -7.87
N GLY A 9 12.46 7.55 -8.19
CA GLY A 9 12.83 6.17 -8.46
C GLY A 9 13.57 5.52 -7.30
N ILE A 10 13.09 4.37 -6.84
CA ILE A 10 13.75 3.52 -5.84
C ILE A 10 13.95 2.15 -6.47
N SER A 11 15.19 1.66 -6.56
CA SER A 11 15.42 0.34 -7.13
C SER A 11 16.59 -0.41 -6.55
N ARG A 12 16.54 -1.75 -6.62
CA ARG A 12 17.62 -2.66 -6.15
C ARG A 12 17.95 -2.45 -4.67
N VAL A 13 16.92 -2.22 -3.86
CA VAL A 13 17.06 -2.04 -2.40
C VAL A 13 16.64 -3.33 -1.69
N ALA A 14 17.45 -3.74 -0.72
CA ALA A 14 17.09 -4.76 0.26
C ALA A 14 16.69 -4.07 1.57
N CYS A 15 15.45 -4.27 2.01
CA CYS A 15 14.92 -3.75 3.27
C CYS A 15 14.76 -4.89 4.28
N GLY A 16 15.21 -4.69 5.52
CA GLY A 16 14.84 -5.63 6.59
C GLY A 16 15.92 -5.86 7.64
N PRO A 17 15.53 -6.04 8.93
CA PRO A 17 14.19 -5.79 9.51
C PRO A 17 13.78 -4.30 9.47
N GLY A 18 12.50 -3.97 9.69
CA GLY A 18 12.00 -2.59 9.74
C GLY A 18 10.60 -2.37 9.16
N HIS A 19 10.20 -1.12 8.91
CA HIS A 19 8.82 -0.78 8.51
C HIS A 19 8.47 -0.96 7.02
N GLY A 20 9.44 -1.32 6.18
CA GLY A 20 9.28 -1.41 4.72
C GLY A 20 9.35 -0.05 4.01
N ILE A 21 8.90 -0.01 2.75
CA ILE A 21 8.87 1.22 1.95
C ILE A 21 7.45 1.80 2.02
N SER A 22 7.34 2.99 2.62
CA SER A 22 6.05 3.66 2.83
C SER A 22 6.01 5.00 2.11
N ILE A 23 4.97 5.21 1.30
CA ILE A 23 4.56 6.54 0.82
C ILE A 23 3.64 7.15 1.87
N GLY A 24 4.12 8.20 2.53
CA GLY A 24 3.38 8.97 3.52
C GLY A 24 4.15 9.22 4.82
N SER A 25 3.47 9.48 5.94
CA SER A 25 2.04 9.78 5.96
C SER A 25 1.75 11.12 5.26
N LEU A 26 0.63 11.18 4.52
CA LEU A 26 0.22 12.34 3.71
C LEU A 26 -1.07 12.97 4.26
N GLY A 27 -1.20 14.29 4.16
CA GLY A 27 -2.44 15.01 4.45
C GLY A 27 -2.63 15.50 5.90
N LYS A 28 -1.61 15.39 6.77
CA LYS A 28 -1.66 16.04 8.11
C LYS A 28 -1.37 17.54 8.05
N GLY A 29 -0.57 17.97 7.09
CA GLY A 29 -0.09 19.33 6.98
C GLY A 29 -1.10 20.25 6.31
N HIS A 30 -0.74 20.74 5.12
CA HIS A 30 -1.52 21.74 4.41
C HIS A 30 -2.47 21.10 3.37
N GLU A 31 -3.41 21.88 2.85
CA GLU A 31 -4.15 21.47 1.66
C GLU A 31 -3.23 21.43 0.44
N LYS A 32 -3.62 20.62 -0.56
CA LYS A 32 -2.97 20.49 -1.87
C LYS A 32 -1.55 19.92 -1.81
N GLU A 33 -1.19 19.17 -0.77
CA GLU A 33 0.01 18.33 -0.80
C GLU A 33 -0.12 17.27 -1.90
N TYR A 34 1.00 16.90 -2.49
CA TYR A 34 1.02 15.83 -3.47
C TYR A 34 2.28 14.96 -3.40
N VAL A 35 2.09 13.71 -3.79
CA VAL A 35 3.15 12.76 -4.13
C VAL A 35 2.78 12.11 -5.47
N VAL A 36 3.58 12.34 -6.51
CA VAL A 36 3.25 11.87 -7.87
C VAL A 36 4.44 11.22 -8.54
N GLY A 37 4.25 10.14 -9.32
CA GLY A 37 5.33 9.58 -10.13
C GLY A 37 6.38 8.85 -9.29
N VAL A 38 5.94 7.97 -8.39
CA VAL A 38 6.86 7.15 -7.57
C VAL A 38 6.96 5.75 -8.15
N ARG A 39 8.17 5.28 -8.41
CA ARG A 39 8.45 3.92 -8.88
C ARG A 39 9.38 3.20 -7.91
N VAL A 40 8.92 2.09 -7.35
CA VAL A 40 9.71 1.19 -6.49
C VAL A 40 9.85 -0.15 -7.22
N ALA A 41 11.07 -0.50 -7.64
CA ALA A 41 11.30 -1.63 -8.53
C ALA A 41 12.47 -2.51 -8.12
N ASN A 42 12.37 -3.83 -8.32
CA ASN A 42 13.47 -4.77 -8.05
C ASN A 42 13.96 -4.74 -6.59
N CYS A 43 13.04 -4.69 -5.63
CA CYS A 43 13.37 -4.61 -4.21
C CYS A 43 13.06 -5.91 -3.46
N SER A 44 13.75 -6.13 -2.34
CA SER A 44 13.48 -7.26 -1.45
C SER A 44 13.17 -6.80 -0.03
N PHE A 45 12.28 -7.53 0.66
CA PHE A 45 11.87 -7.25 2.03
C PHE A 45 12.08 -8.48 2.88
N THR A 46 12.78 -8.38 4.00
CA THR A 46 13.00 -9.51 4.92
C THR A 46 12.62 -9.15 6.34
N GLY A 47 11.65 -9.87 6.93
CA GLY A 47 11.25 -9.67 8.33
C GLY A 47 10.77 -8.25 8.63
N THR A 48 10.07 -7.61 7.68
CA THR A 48 9.57 -6.24 7.82
C THR A 48 8.12 -6.21 8.31
N ASP A 49 7.72 -5.13 8.99
CA ASP A 49 6.33 -4.93 9.40
C ASP A 49 5.40 -4.79 8.20
N ASN A 50 5.89 -4.15 7.13
CA ASN A 50 5.16 -3.98 5.89
C ASN A 50 6.11 -4.24 4.72
N GLY A 51 5.58 -4.65 3.57
CA GLY A 51 6.33 -4.61 2.32
C GLY A 51 6.27 -3.19 1.76
N VAL A 52 5.30 -2.97 0.88
CA VAL A 52 5.00 -1.67 0.29
C VAL A 52 3.70 -1.11 0.85
N ARG A 53 3.71 0.17 1.20
CA ARG A 53 2.58 0.81 1.89
C ARG A 53 2.32 2.22 1.40
N ILE A 54 1.05 2.57 1.20
CA ILE A 54 0.60 3.96 1.12
C ILE A 54 -0.21 4.25 2.39
N LYS A 55 0.08 5.34 3.10
CA LYS A 55 -0.62 5.72 4.34
C LYS A 55 -1.03 7.19 4.32
N THR A 56 -2.31 7.48 4.56
CA THR A 56 -2.86 8.84 4.59
C THR A 56 -3.61 9.09 5.88
N TRP A 57 -3.47 10.29 6.44
CA TRP A 57 -4.09 10.62 7.72
C TRP A 57 -5.62 10.59 7.63
N ALA A 58 -6.26 10.30 8.76
CA ALA A 58 -7.70 10.41 8.95
C ALA A 58 -7.99 11.09 10.31
N PRO A 59 -8.58 12.31 10.33
CA PRO A 59 -8.84 13.19 9.19
C PRO A 59 -7.57 13.61 8.44
N SER A 60 -7.75 14.09 7.21
CA SER A 60 -6.69 14.79 6.48
C SER A 60 -7.22 16.01 5.75
N GLN A 61 -6.30 16.91 5.41
CA GLN A 61 -6.52 17.91 4.38
C GLN A 61 -6.62 17.26 2.99
N SER A 62 -7.23 17.97 2.05
CA SER A 62 -7.33 17.50 0.66
C SER A 62 -5.94 17.47 0.02
N SER A 63 -5.53 16.34 -0.56
CA SER A 63 -4.18 16.11 -1.12
C SER A 63 -4.23 14.97 -2.15
N LEU A 64 -3.12 14.70 -2.85
CA LEU A 64 -3.07 13.71 -3.93
C LEU A 64 -1.87 12.75 -3.81
N ALA A 65 -2.12 11.45 -3.93
CA ALA A 65 -1.10 10.44 -4.20
C ALA A 65 -1.45 9.73 -5.52
N SER A 66 -0.65 9.94 -6.57
CA SER A 66 -1.00 9.46 -7.91
C SER A 66 0.19 8.95 -8.70
N ASN A 67 -0.06 8.09 -9.69
CA ASN A 67 0.96 7.53 -10.59
C ASN A 67 2.10 6.84 -9.80
N ILE A 68 1.74 5.81 -9.05
CA ILE A 68 2.65 5.07 -8.17
C ILE A 68 2.76 3.64 -8.66
N THR A 69 3.98 3.13 -8.82
CA THR A 69 4.23 1.74 -9.22
C THR A 69 5.14 1.05 -8.22
N PHE A 70 4.70 -0.11 -7.74
CA PHE A 70 5.50 -1.08 -6.99
C PHE A 70 5.63 -2.33 -7.85
N GLU A 71 6.83 -2.66 -8.32
CA GLU A 71 7.01 -3.80 -9.23
C GLU A 71 8.25 -4.65 -8.99
N ASP A 72 8.16 -5.93 -9.36
CA ASP A 72 9.25 -6.89 -9.28
C ASP A 72 9.82 -6.96 -7.85
N ILE A 73 8.94 -7.22 -6.89
CA ILE A 73 9.26 -7.21 -5.46
C ILE A 73 9.20 -8.63 -4.89
N PHE A 74 10.23 -8.97 -4.12
CA PHE A 74 10.27 -10.21 -3.36
C PHE A 74 10.13 -9.96 -1.85
N MET A 75 9.22 -10.66 -1.18
CA MET A 75 8.99 -10.50 0.26
C MET A 75 9.22 -11.81 1.02
N ARG A 76 10.17 -11.81 1.95
CA ARG A 76 10.47 -12.92 2.85
C ARG A 76 10.02 -12.56 4.26
N TYR A 77 8.84 -13.06 4.63
CA TYR A 77 8.25 -12.84 5.94
C TYR A 77 7.98 -11.36 6.23
N ALA A 78 7.38 -10.65 5.28
CA ALA A 78 6.78 -9.34 5.56
C ALA A 78 5.45 -9.54 6.30
N ARG A 79 5.20 -8.79 7.37
CA ARG A 79 3.99 -8.95 8.18
C ARG A 79 2.74 -8.48 7.45
N ASN A 80 2.80 -7.33 6.79
CA ASN A 80 1.74 -6.78 5.93
C ASN A 80 2.33 -6.45 4.54
N PRO A 81 2.34 -7.42 3.60
CA PRO A 81 3.04 -7.29 2.32
C PRO A 81 2.62 -6.05 1.49
N ILE A 82 1.33 -5.91 1.18
CA ILE A 82 0.80 -4.82 0.35
C ILE A 82 -0.28 -4.09 1.14
N VAL A 83 -0.10 -2.78 1.33
CA VAL A 83 -1.01 -1.97 2.16
C VAL A 83 -1.37 -0.64 1.51
N ILE A 84 -2.66 -0.31 1.49
CA ILE A 84 -3.16 1.07 1.44
C ILE A 84 -3.97 1.30 2.71
N ASP A 85 -3.58 2.31 3.48
CA ASP A 85 -4.21 2.66 4.76
C ASP A 85 -4.62 4.14 4.73
N GLN A 86 -5.88 4.40 4.40
CA GLN A 86 -6.49 5.73 4.48
C GLN A 86 -7.21 5.99 5.81
N GLN A 87 -6.92 5.19 6.84
CA GLN A 87 -7.39 5.38 8.22
C GLN A 87 -6.20 5.60 9.17
N TYR A 88 -5.04 5.97 8.63
CA TYR A 88 -3.80 6.03 9.39
C TYR A 88 -3.90 7.05 10.52
N CYS A 89 -3.89 6.54 11.74
CA CYS A 89 -3.86 7.33 12.96
C CYS A 89 -2.96 6.67 14.03
N PRO A 90 -1.72 7.14 14.22
CA PRO A 90 -0.80 6.56 15.19
C PRO A 90 -1.00 7.05 16.64
N HIS A 91 -1.93 7.97 16.91
CA HIS A 91 -2.17 8.52 18.25
C HIS A 91 -3.62 8.29 18.70
N SER A 92 -3.85 8.16 20.01
CA SER A 92 -5.15 7.78 20.59
C SER A 92 -6.28 8.84 20.48
N SER A 93 -6.05 9.96 19.79
CA SER A 93 -6.99 11.08 19.72
C SER A 93 -7.74 11.20 18.39
N CYS A 94 -7.69 10.19 17.51
CA CYS A 94 -8.46 10.24 16.28
C CYS A 94 -9.94 9.97 16.52
N MET A 95 -10.77 10.82 15.91
CA MET A 95 -12.21 10.69 15.95
C MET A 95 -12.63 9.48 15.11
N GLU A 96 -13.37 8.56 15.73
CA GLU A 96 -13.97 7.43 15.01
C GLU A 96 -14.89 7.92 13.90
N GLY A 97 -14.92 7.20 12.77
CA GLY A 97 -15.76 7.52 11.62
C GLY A 97 -15.24 8.62 10.69
N VAL A 98 -14.13 9.28 11.01
CA VAL A 98 -13.53 10.29 10.14
C VAL A 98 -12.61 9.64 9.11
N SER A 99 -12.82 9.96 7.83
CA SER A 99 -12.06 9.37 6.72
C SER A 99 -11.04 10.34 6.12
N SER A 100 -10.00 9.81 5.46
CA SER A 100 -9.03 10.62 4.74
C SER A 100 -9.65 11.38 3.56
N ALA A 101 -9.28 12.65 3.39
CA ALA A 101 -9.60 13.47 2.22
C ALA A 101 -8.52 13.42 1.11
N VAL A 102 -7.48 12.59 1.29
CA VAL A 102 -6.46 12.38 0.26
C VAL A 102 -7.02 11.50 -0.86
N GLN A 103 -6.90 11.94 -2.11
CA GLN A 103 -7.19 11.08 -3.27
C GLN A 103 -5.97 10.20 -3.53
N VAL A 104 -6.17 8.88 -3.54
CA VAL A 104 -5.19 7.90 -4.01
C VAL A 104 -5.67 7.35 -5.34
N GLU A 105 -4.87 7.45 -6.39
CA GLU A 105 -5.27 6.96 -7.71
C GLU A 105 -4.10 6.50 -8.59
N ASN A 106 -4.38 5.72 -9.62
CA ASN A 106 -3.37 5.25 -10.59
C ASN A 106 -2.19 4.55 -9.89
N VAL A 107 -2.49 3.57 -9.02
CA VAL A 107 -1.49 2.79 -8.29
C VAL A 107 -1.42 1.38 -8.87
N MET A 108 -0.22 0.93 -9.22
CA MET A 108 0.02 -0.41 -9.72
C MET A 108 0.92 -1.20 -8.76
N PHE A 109 0.46 -2.39 -8.37
CA PHE A 109 1.27 -3.42 -7.74
C PHE A 109 1.46 -4.54 -8.76
N LYS A 110 2.69 -4.81 -9.16
CA LYS A 110 3.00 -5.74 -10.26
C LYS A 110 4.09 -6.73 -9.90
N ASN A 111 3.92 -8.00 -10.23
CA ASN A 111 4.95 -9.04 -10.05
C ASN A 111 5.48 -9.07 -8.60
N ILE A 112 4.58 -9.06 -7.62
CA ILE A 112 4.95 -9.08 -6.20
C ILE A 112 4.77 -10.50 -5.69
N ARG A 113 5.85 -11.11 -5.17
CA ARG A 113 5.84 -12.50 -4.72
C ARG A 113 6.52 -12.70 -3.38
N GLY A 114 6.14 -13.74 -2.65
CA GLY A 114 6.76 -14.03 -1.36
C GLY A 114 5.91 -14.76 -0.33
N ILE A 115 6.29 -14.56 0.94
CA ILE A 115 5.64 -15.14 2.11
C ILE A 115 5.23 -14.03 3.08
N SER A 116 3.95 -13.95 3.38
CA SER A 116 3.34 -13.09 4.40
C SER A 116 3.40 -13.74 5.78
N GLN A 117 3.70 -12.96 6.82
CA GLN A 117 3.59 -13.45 8.22
C GLN A 117 2.18 -13.36 8.79
N THR A 118 1.27 -12.63 8.15
CA THR A 118 -0.14 -12.59 8.54
C THR A 118 -1.02 -13.15 7.42
N LYS A 119 -2.25 -13.54 7.79
CA LYS A 119 -3.20 -14.12 6.83
C LYS A 119 -3.60 -13.10 5.74
N VAL A 120 -3.81 -11.84 6.11
CA VAL A 120 -4.17 -10.77 5.15
C VAL A 120 -2.89 -10.25 4.48
N ALA A 121 -2.60 -10.75 3.28
CA ALA A 121 -1.39 -10.39 2.55
C ALA A 121 -1.55 -9.09 1.72
N VAL A 122 -2.78 -8.81 1.29
CA VAL A 122 -3.15 -7.59 0.56
C VAL A 122 -4.24 -6.89 1.36
N ASN A 123 -3.97 -5.67 1.84
CA ASN A 123 -4.91 -4.91 2.64
C ASN A 123 -5.07 -3.48 2.08
N LEU A 124 -6.13 -3.24 1.32
CA LEU A 124 -6.39 -1.98 0.63
C LEU A 124 -7.62 -1.31 1.25
N LEU A 125 -7.40 -0.51 2.28
CA LEU A 125 -8.45 0.18 3.03
C LEU A 125 -8.48 1.65 2.63
N CYS A 126 -9.42 1.98 1.74
CA CYS A 126 -9.58 3.33 1.22
C CYS A 126 -10.76 4.06 1.85
N SER A 127 -10.68 5.38 1.80
CA SER A 127 -11.66 6.31 2.37
C SER A 127 -13.02 6.17 1.67
N GLY A 128 -14.10 6.16 2.45
CA GLY A 128 -15.46 6.17 1.88
C GLY A 128 -15.80 7.49 1.17
N THR A 129 -15.20 8.61 1.62
CA THR A 129 -15.40 9.93 1.01
C THR A 129 -14.43 10.20 -0.14
N ARG A 130 -13.30 9.49 -0.19
CA ARG A 130 -12.31 9.53 -1.28
C ARG A 130 -11.85 8.12 -1.65
N PRO A 131 -12.70 7.32 -2.31
CA PRO A 131 -12.33 5.97 -2.74
C PRO A 131 -11.08 5.96 -3.62
N CYS A 132 -10.29 4.91 -3.51
CA CYS A 132 -9.11 4.73 -4.36
C CYS A 132 -9.55 4.42 -5.79
N LYS A 133 -8.89 5.03 -6.79
CA LYS A 133 -9.26 4.89 -8.21
C LYS A 133 -8.15 4.29 -9.05
N ASN A 134 -8.52 3.45 -10.02
CA ASN A 134 -7.58 2.83 -10.96
C ASN A 134 -6.41 2.12 -10.23
N ILE A 135 -6.75 1.31 -9.23
CA ILE A 135 -5.79 0.43 -8.56
C ILE A 135 -5.63 -0.85 -9.39
N LYS A 136 -4.39 -1.28 -9.60
CA LYS A 136 -4.10 -2.49 -10.40
C LYS A 136 -3.28 -3.47 -9.58
N LEU A 137 -3.77 -4.70 -9.48
CA LEU A 137 -3.02 -5.84 -8.96
C LEU A 137 -2.66 -6.73 -10.14
N VAL A 138 -1.37 -6.91 -10.43
CA VAL A 138 -0.90 -7.66 -11.60
C VAL A 138 0.10 -8.71 -11.15
N ASN A 139 -0.19 -10.00 -11.35
CA ASN A 139 0.72 -11.09 -10.97
C ASN A 139 1.16 -11.03 -9.49
N ILE A 140 0.20 -11.15 -8.57
CA ILE A 140 0.45 -11.20 -7.14
C ILE A 140 0.57 -12.67 -6.70
N ASN A 141 1.63 -13.01 -5.98
CA ASN A 141 1.89 -14.36 -5.49
C ASN A 141 2.49 -14.37 -4.08
N LEU A 142 1.65 -14.11 -3.09
CA LEU A 142 1.95 -14.04 -1.68
C LEU A 142 1.27 -15.21 -0.95
N SER A 143 2.08 -16.11 -0.43
CA SER A 143 1.64 -17.23 0.41
C SER A 143 1.63 -16.83 1.88
N TYR A 144 0.79 -17.45 2.69
CA TYR A 144 0.83 -17.28 4.14
C TYR A 144 1.86 -18.24 4.76
N MET A 145 2.67 -17.77 5.71
CA MET A 145 3.73 -18.57 6.33
C MET A 145 3.23 -19.84 7.01
N ASN A 146 1.98 -19.86 7.48
CA ASN A 146 1.39 -21.03 8.12
C ASN A 146 0.75 -21.94 7.08
N ARG A 147 1.24 -23.18 7.00
CA ARG A 147 0.78 -24.22 6.06
C ARG A 147 -0.69 -24.63 6.23
N ARG A 148 -1.34 -24.26 7.34
CA ARG A 148 -2.74 -24.59 7.63
C ARG A 148 -3.75 -23.59 7.06
N GLY A 149 -3.32 -22.57 6.32
CA GLY A 149 -4.22 -21.60 5.71
C GLY A 149 -3.62 -20.93 4.49
N GLN A 150 -4.47 -20.32 3.67
CA GLN A 150 -4.07 -19.51 2.54
C GLN A 150 -4.01 -18.04 2.95
N ALA A 151 -3.17 -17.28 2.25
CA ALA A 151 -3.23 -15.82 2.32
C ALA A 151 -4.61 -15.36 1.84
N THR A 152 -5.04 -14.19 2.31
CA THR A 152 -6.30 -13.54 1.90
C THR A 152 -6.02 -12.09 1.51
N ALA A 153 -6.92 -11.52 0.72
CA ALA A 153 -6.94 -10.11 0.38
C ALA A 153 -8.16 -9.43 1.01
N GLN A 154 -8.01 -8.17 1.40
CA GLN A 154 -9.09 -7.32 1.90
C GLN A 154 -9.05 -5.98 1.17
N CYS A 155 -10.20 -5.57 0.62
CA CYS A 155 -10.37 -4.30 -0.06
C CYS A 155 -11.60 -3.59 0.48
N LEU A 156 -11.53 -2.27 0.66
CA LEU A 156 -12.64 -1.41 1.03
C LEU A 156 -12.56 -0.09 0.27
N ASN A 157 -13.63 0.29 -0.43
CA ASN A 157 -13.71 1.51 -1.25
C ASN A 157 -12.59 1.62 -2.30
N VAL A 158 -12.30 0.51 -2.98
CA VAL A 158 -11.24 0.46 -4.00
C VAL A 158 -11.86 0.15 -5.35
N PHE A 159 -11.59 1.01 -6.33
CA PHE A 159 -12.00 0.81 -7.72
C PHE A 159 -10.76 0.50 -8.56
N GLY A 160 -10.75 -0.68 -9.17
CA GLY A 160 -9.56 -1.21 -9.82
C GLY A 160 -9.83 -2.49 -10.58
N ALA A 161 -8.77 -3.20 -10.93
CA ALA A 161 -8.87 -4.54 -11.50
C ALA A 161 -7.62 -5.38 -11.19
N SER A 162 -7.83 -6.69 -11.15
CA SER A 162 -6.78 -7.69 -10.97
C SER A 162 -6.49 -8.42 -12.28
N TYR A 163 -5.22 -8.70 -12.58
CA TYR A 163 -4.80 -9.36 -13.83
C TYR A 163 -3.74 -10.43 -13.59
N GLY A 164 -3.78 -11.50 -14.38
CA GLY A 164 -2.80 -12.59 -14.30
C GLY A 164 -2.94 -13.40 -13.00
N GLN A 165 -1.84 -13.96 -12.50
CA GLN A 165 -1.86 -14.77 -11.29
C GLN A 165 -2.25 -13.93 -10.07
N GLN A 166 -3.20 -14.41 -9.26
CA GLN A 166 -3.61 -13.79 -8.01
C GLN A 166 -3.61 -14.85 -6.90
N ILE A 167 -2.57 -14.82 -6.07
CA ILE A 167 -2.48 -15.56 -4.82
C ILE A 167 -2.06 -14.53 -3.78
N PRO A 168 -2.89 -14.16 -2.79
CA PRO A 168 -4.30 -14.55 -2.63
C PRO A 168 -5.18 -14.11 -3.81
N ASP A 169 -6.40 -14.66 -3.90
CA ASP A 169 -7.42 -14.16 -4.83
C ASP A 169 -7.56 -12.64 -4.69
N GLY A 170 -7.68 -11.95 -5.83
CA GLY A 170 -7.80 -10.50 -5.87
C GLY A 170 -9.10 -10.03 -5.20
N CYS A 171 -9.06 -8.84 -4.58
CA CYS A 171 -10.25 -8.20 -3.99
C CYS A 171 -10.71 -6.94 -4.76
N LEU A 172 -10.20 -6.78 -5.99
CA LEU A 172 -10.56 -5.70 -6.94
C LEU A 172 -11.36 -6.25 -8.11
#